data_AF-A0A968VJM1-F1
#
_entry.id   AF-A0A968VJM1-F1
#
_cell.length_a   1.000
_cell.length_b   1.000
_cell.length_c   1.000
_cell.angle_alpha   90.00
_cell.angle_beta   90.00
_cell.angle_gamma   90.00
#
_symmetry.space_group_name_H-M   'P 1'
#
loop_
_entity.id
_entity.type
_entity.pdbx_description
1 polymer ?
#
loop_
_entity_poly.entity_id
_entity_poly.type
_entity_poly.pdbx_seq_one_letter_code
_entity_poly.pdbx_strand_id
1 'polypeptide(L)'
;MKYLTDPLAINAVIPELASHSIVWMDTEVADYKTRHPRLSLVQILTETQESYILDVLDQPKLIDDLIQGVMVNPAIQKVFHNAAYDLRFLGKSAAQSVTCTLKLARLIPYHLLPVSSHSLKSLVLHFFQHDLSKAEQSSDWGYRPLTASQLDYARDDIHYLSQVHAALKLLYQKAHYDPAVDSILEIETEILAIQEEWKQLDSRYQYLKERAKAVMLAQDIKETDIFSLKHRTTEKVPFVELAQLGIPIDFEITLNATIRKSLTPDQLNQLTRTLSVSDVLSFRKANSDDAEVD
;
A
#
# COMPACT_ATOMS: atom_id res chain seq x y z
N MET A 1 -2.36 -2.99 -31.30
CA MET A 1 -2.00 -4.25 -30.60
C MET A 1 -1.37 -5.22 -31.59
N LYS A 2 -0.14 -5.65 -31.32
CA LYS A 2 0.62 -6.65 -32.08
C LYS A 2 0.82 -7.88 -31.19
N TYR A 3 0.19 -9.00 -31.54
CA TYR A 3 0.43 -10.30 -30.89
C TYR A 3 1.51 -11.04 -31.68
N LEU A 4 2.68 -11.24 -31.06
CA LEU A 4 3.85 -11.83 -31.70
C LEU A 4 4.14 -13.20 -31.09
N THR A 5 4.13 -14.24 -31.94
CA THR A 5 4.41 -15.62 -31.54
C THR A 5 5.72 -16.17 -32.12
N ASP A 6 6.25 -15.51 -33.15
CA ASP A 6 7.48 -15.92 -33.80
C ASP A 6 8.70 -15.32 -33.06
N PRO A 7 9.68 -16.14 -32.63
CA PRO A 7 10.86 -15.66 -31.92
C PRO A 7 11.67 -14.59 -32.67
N LEU A 8 11.75 -14.67 -34.02
CA LEU A 8 12.49 -13.67 -34.79
C LEU A 8 11.75 -12.32 -34.80
N ALA A 9 10.43 -12.35 -34.95
CA ALA A 9 9.59 -11.15 -34.85
C ALA A 9 9.66 -10.51 -33.45
N ILE A 10 9.65 -11.32 -32.38
CA ILE A 10 9.80 -10.82 -31.00
C ILE A 10 11.17 -10.17 -30.80
N ASN A 11 12.25 -10.82 -31.22
CA ASN A 11 13.59 -10.23 -31.10
C ASN A 11 13.77 -8.97 -31.93
N ALA A 12 13.09 -8.86 -33.08
CA ALA A 12 13.15 -7.68 -33.93
C ALA A 12 12.52 -6.43 -33.30
N VAL A 13 11.58 -6.59 -32.35
CA VAL A 13 10.97 -5.43 -31.66
C VAL A 13 11.77 -4.95 -30.44
N ILE A 14 12.69 -5.76 -29.90
CA ILE A 14 13.48 -5.37 -28.72
C ILE A 14 14.25 -4.05 -28.91
N PRO A 15 14.94 -3.81 -30.04
CA PRO A 15 15.60 -2.53 -30.28
C PRO A 15 14.64 -1.33 -30.35
N GLU A 16 13.44 -1.54 -30.90
CA GLU A 16 12.39 -0.51 -30.91
C GLU A 16 11.93 -0.20 -29.49
N LEU A 17 11.62 -1.23 -28.70
CA LEU A 17 11.26 -1.08 -27.28
C LEU A 17 12.36 -0.35 -26.50
N ALA A 18 13.62 -0.62 -26.82
CA ALA A 18 14.77 0.00 -26.18
C ALA A 18 14.98 1.49 -26.54
N SER A 19 14.29 1.99 -27.57
CA SER A 19 14.33 3.39 -27.98
C SER A 19 13.35 4.29 -27.22
N HIS A 20 12.38 3.68 -26.52
CA HIS A 20 11.39 4.42 -25.74
C HIS A 20 11.93 4.83 -24.36
N SER A 21 11.49 5.99 -23.89
CA SER A 21 11.87 6.50 -22.56
C SER A 21 11.14 5.79 -21.42
N ILE A 22 9.95 5.25 -21.71
CA ILE A 22 9.07 4.58 -20.76
C ILE A 22 8.25 3.49 -21.45
N VAL A 23 8.06 2.39 -20.73
CA VAL A 23 7.16 1.30 -21.13
C VAL A 23 6.34 0.84 -19.92
N TRP A 24 5.09 0.45 -20.16
CA TRP A 24 4.24 -0.21 -19.18
C TRP A 24 4.17 -1.68 -19.49
N MET A 25 4.37 -2.51 -18.47
CA MET A 25 4.57 -3.93 -18.65
C MET A 25 3.72 -4.73 -17.66
N ASP A 26 3.29 -5.88 -18.12
CA ASP A 26 2.67 -6.91 -17.29
C ASP A 26 3.16 -8.29 -17.74
N THR A 27 2.83 -9.33 -16.97
CA THR A 27 3.13 -10.72 -17.36
C THR A 27 1.98 -11.68 -17.06
N GLU A 28 1.90 -12.74 -17.86
CA GLU A 28 1.04 -13.89 -17.57
C GLU A 28 1.83 -15.18 -17.50
N VAL A 29 1.39 -16.10 -16.65
CA VAL A 29 2.12 -17.34 -16.36
C VAL A 29 1.27 -18.58 -16.59
N ALA A 30 1.86 -19.58 -17.24
CA ALA A 30 1.31 -20.92 -17.29
C ALA A 30 1.60 -21.65 -15.96
N ASP A 31 0.78 -22.63 -15.62
CA ASP A 31 0.98 -23.50 -14.46
C ASP A 31 1.08 -22.74 -13.13
N TYR A 32 0.30 -21.67 -12.97
CA TYR A 32 0.41 -20.72 -11.85
C TYR A 32 0.28 -21.34 -10.44
N LYS A 33 -0.38 -22.51 -10.34
CA LYS A 33 -0.54 -23.27 -9.08
C LYS A 33 0.67 -24.16 -8.74
N THR A 34 1.62 -24.32 -9.66
CA THR A 34 2.79 -25.17 -9.46
C THR A 34 3.92 -24.41 -8.75
N ARG A 35 4.95 -25.15 -8.30
CA ARG A 35 6.15 -24.54 -7.70
C ARG A 35 7.01 -23.78 -8.71
N HIS A 36 6.84 -24.06 -10.00
CA HIS A 36 7.66 -23.52 -11.08
C HIS A 36 6.76 -23.00 -12.21
N PRO A 37 5.99 -21.91 -11.96
CA PRO A 37 5.21 -21.28 -13.02
C PRO A 37 6.12 -20.86 -14.16
N ARG A 38 5.63 -21.04 -15.39
CA ARG A 38 6.39 -20.71 -16.60
C ARG A 38 5.87 -19.39 -17.14
N LEU A 39 6.77 -18.45 -17.45
CA LEU A 39 6.39 -17.19 -18.07
C LEU A 39 5.78 -17.50 -19.44
N SER A 40 4.55 -17.06 -19.66
CA SER A 40 3.78 -17.34 -20.86
C SER A 40 3.72 -16.15 -21.78
N LEU A 41 3.37 -14.98 -21.24
CA LEU A 41 3.28 -13.73 -21.98
C LEU A 41 4.04 -12.61 -21.28
N VAL A 42 4.55 -11.70 -22.09
CA VAL A 42 4.97 -10.36 -21.66
C VAL A 42 4.14 -9.34 -22.45
N GLN A 43 3.38 -8.51 -21.75
CA GLN A 43 2.62 -7.42 -22.34
C GLN A 43 3.42 -6.13 -22.20
N ILE A 44 3.48 -5.32 -23.25
CA ILE A 44 4.24 -4.07 -23.25
C ILE A 44 3.44 -2.98 -23.98
N LEU A 45 3.20 -1.86 -23.32
CA LEU A 45 2.71 -0.63 -23.94
C LEU A 45 3.85 0.38 -24.02
N THR A 46 4.04 0.96 -25.19
CA THR A 46 5.02 2.04 -25.41
C THR A 46 4.42 3.42 -25.14
N GLU A 47 5.28 4.43 -25.02
CA GLU A 47 4.84 5.83 -24.91
C GLU A 47 4.03 6.31 -26.12
N THR A 48 4.21 5.69 -27.29
CA THR A 48 3.46 5.97 -28.53
C THR A 48 2.09 5.28 -28.57
N GLN A 49 1.67 4.62 -27.48
CA GLN A 49 0.42 3.86 -27.37
C GLN A 49 0.35 2.59 -28.23
N GLU A 50 1.49 2.11 -28.72
CA GLU A 50 1.58 0.81 -29.39
C GLU A 50 1.67 -0.30 -28.34
N SER A 51 0.73 -1.24 -28.38
CA SER A 51 0.71 -2.42 -27.50
C SER A 51 1.27 -3.67 -28.18
N TYR A 52 2.15 -4.36 -27.47
CA TYR A 52 2.81 -5.60 -27.85
C TYR A 52 2.40 -6.69 -26.85
N ILE A 53 1.97 -7.84 -27.36
CA ILE A 53 1.78 -9.06 -26.58
C ILE A 53 2.77 -10.08 -27.12
N LEU A 54 3.79 -10.40 -26.32
CA LEU A 54 4.89 -11.27 -26.71
C LEU A 54 4.66 -12.66 -26.14
N ASP A 55 4.54 -13.66 -27.01
CA ASP A 55 4.45 -15.06 -26.62
C ASP A 55 5.83 -15.62 -26.30
N VAL A 56 6.11 -15.84 -25.02
CA VAL A 56 7.44 -16.28 -24.54
C VAL A 56 7.40 -17.66 -23.88
N LEU A 57 6.27 -18.37 -24.01
CA LEU A 57 6.08 -19.68 -23.41
C LEU A 57 7.15 -20.65 -23.93
N ASP A 58 7.90 -21.25 -23.00
CA ASP A 58 9.01 -22.18 -23.29
C ASP A 58 10.13 -21.57 -24.16
N GLN A 59 10.28 -20.24 -24.15
CA GLN A 59 11.31 -19.50 -24.90
C GLN A 59 12.30 -18.77 -23.97
N PRO A 60 13.13 -19.48 -23.18
CA PRO A 60 14.02 -18.84 -22.19
C PRO A 60 14.99 -17.83 -22.81
N LYS A 61 15.46 -18.08 -24.04
CA LYS A 61 16.35 -17.16 -24.75
C LYS A 61 15.67 -15.81 -25.06
N LEU A 62 14.39 -15.80 -25.43
CA LEU A 62 13.66 -14.54 -25.67
C LEU A 62 13.51 -13.74 -24.38
N ILE A 63 13.33 -14.42 -23.25
CA ILE A 63 13.26 -13.79 -21.94
C ILE A 63 14.62 -13.16 -21.60
N ASP A 64 15.72 -13.87 -21.82
CA ASP A 64 17.06 -13.33 -21.62
C ASP A 64 17.32 -12.11 -22.53
N ASP A 65 16.96 -12.18 -23.81
CA ASP A 65 17.11 -11.09 -24.77
C ASP A 65 16.28 -9.85 -24.33
N LEU A 66 15.04 -10.05 -23.85
CA LEU A 66 14.20 -8.97 -23.29
C LEU A 66 14.82 -8.36 -22.03
N ILE A 67 15.38 -9.19 -21.14
CA ILE A 67 16.05 -8.72 -19.92
C ILE A 67 17.23 -7.83 -20.29
N GLN A 68 18.09 -8.27 -21.21
CA GLN A 68 19.29 -7.54 -21.63
C GLN A 68 18.94 -6.27 -22.43
N GLY A 69 17.93 -6.33 -23.31
CA GLY A 69 17.56 -5.21 -24.16
C GLY A 69 16.74 -4.12 -23.45
N VAL A 70 15.86 -4.50 -22.52
CA VAL A 70 14.86 -3.60 -21.94
C VAL A 70 15.00 -3.47 -20.42
N MET A 71 15.00 -4.60 -19.69
CA MET A 71 14.87 -4.57 -18.22
C MET A 71 16.09 -3.98 -17.52
N VAL A 72 17.30 -4.35 -17.96
CA VAL A 72 18.54 -3.84 -17.36
C VAL A 72 18.91 -2.44 -17.83
N ASN A 73 18.27 -1.91 -18.87
CA ASN A 73 18.58 -0.60 -19.43
C ASN A 73 18.03 0.52 -18.52
N PRO A 74 18.89 1.34 -17.86
CA PRO A 74 18.43 2.38 -16.94
C PRO A 74 17.78 3.59 -17.63
N ALA A 75 18.00 3.77 -18.93
CA ALA A 75 17.41 4.86 -19.71
C ALA A 75 15.91 4.68 -19.97
N ILE A 76 15.39 3.47 -19.75
CA ILE A 76 13.97 3.13 -19.94
C ILE A 76 13.33 3.01 -18.58
N GLN A 77 12.28 3.78 -18.32
CA GLN A 77 11.43 3.55 -17.15
C GLN A 77 10.49 2.37 -17.41
N LYS A 78 10.53 1.34 -16.57
CA LYS A 78 9.58 0.22 -16.65
C LYS A 78 8.52 0.35 -15.56
N VAL A 79 7.26 0.40 -15.95
CA VAL A 79 6.14 0.56 -15.02
C VAL A 79 5.34 -0.73 -14.95
N PHE A 80 5.12 -1.23 -13.73
CA PHE A 80 4.31 -2.42 -13.46
C PHE A 80 3.27 -2.14 -12.37
N HIS A 81 2.20 -2.92 -12.34
CA HIS A 81 1.39 -3.06 -11.13
C HIS A 81 1.89 -4.25 -10.32
N ASN A 82 2.23 -4.06 -9.03
CA ASN A 82 2.79 -5.13 -8.20
C ASN A 82 4.08 -5.77 -8.77
N ALA A 83 4.99 -4.94 -9.30
CA ALA A 83 6.22 -5.30 -10.00
C ALA A 83 7.03 -6.49 -9.42
N ALA A 84 7.04 -6.66 -8.09
CA ALA A 84 7.82 -7.72 -7.44
C ALA A 84 7.42 -9.13 -7.92
N TYR A 85 6.18 -9.32 -8.35
CA TYR A 85 5.75 -10.59 -8.93
C TYR A 85 6.41 -10.81 -10.29
N ASP A 86 6.22 -9.90 -11.25
CA ASP A 86 6.69 -9.98 -12.64
C ASP A 86 8.22 -10.01 -12.75
N LEU A 87 8.88 -9.18 -11.94
CA LEU A 87 10.34 -9.10 -11.91
C LEU A 87 11.00 -10.44 -11.53
N ARG A 88 10.29 -11.40 -10.92
CA ARG A 88 10.86 -12.72 -10.66
C ARG A 88 11.27 -13.45 -11.94
N PHE A 89 10.57 -13.15 -13.04
CA PHE A 89 10.81 -13.71 -14.38
C PHE A 89 11.66 -12.77 -15.24
N LEU A 90 11.58 -11.47 -14.99
CA LEU A 90 12.20 -10.42 -15.81
C LEU A 90 13.46 -9.80 -15.14
N GLY A 91 14.34 -10.65 -14.62
CA GLY A 91 15.69 -10.24 -14.18
C GLY A 91 15.85 -9.85 -12.70
N LYS A 92 14.79 -9.85 -11.90
CA LYS A 92 14.80 -9.58 -10.45
C LYS A 92 15.52 -8.27 -10.11
N SER A 93 16.63 -8.35 -9.39
CA SER A 93 17.45 -7.21 -8.96
C SER A 93 18.29 -6.60 -10.09
N ALA A 94 18.41 -7.28 -11.24
CA ALA A 94 19.10 -6.71 -12.40
C ALA A 94 18.23 -5.68 -13.14
N ALA A 95 16.91 -5.70 -12.96
CA ALA A 95 16.02 -4.72 -13.56
C ALA A 95 16.25 -3.33 -12.94
N GLN A 96 16.48 -2.33 -13.79
CA GLN A 96 16.76 -0.95 -13.38
C GLN A 96 15.56 -0.04 -13.66
N SER A 97 15.49 1.15 -13.05
CA SER A 97 14.47 2.17 -13.37
C SER A 97 13.02 1.64 -13.37
N VAL A 98 12.64 0.94 -12.29
CA VAL A 98 11.31 0.33 -12.15
C VAL A 98 10.39 1.19 -11.28
N THR A 99 9.21 1.55 -11.80
CA THR A 99 8.08 2.08 -11.02
C THR A 99 7.08 0.98 -10.73
N CYS A 100 6.64 0.88 -9.48
CA CYS A 100 5.54 0.00 -9.08
C CYS A 100 4.33 0.83 -8.66
N THR A 101 3.25 0.80 -9.43
CA THR A 101 2.03 1.58 -9.16
C THR A 101 1.33 1.16 -7.87
N LEU A 102 1.41 -0.11 -7.48
CA LEU A 102 0.91 -0.59 -6.18
C LEU A 102 1.65 0.07 -5.00
N LYS A 103 2.98 0.22 -5.09
CA LYS A 103 3.76 0.91 -4.06
C LYS A 103 3.44 2.40 -4.04
N LEU A 104 3.35 3.02 -5.23
CA LEU A 104 3.00 4.43 -5.37
C LEU A 104 1.64 4.74 -4.73
N ALA A 105 0.62 3.93 -5.04
CA ALA A 105 -0.72 4.07 -4.48
C ALA A 105 -0.74 4.01 -2.94
N ARG A 106 0.07 3.12 -2.34
CA ARG A 106 0.17 2.97 -0.87
C ARG A 106 0.83 4.16 -0.16
N LEU A 107 1.57 5.00 -0.89
CA LEU A 107 2.17 6.21 -0.32
C LEU A 107 1.21 7.41 -0.35
N ILE A 108 0.07 7.30 -1.05
CA ILE A 108 -0.91 8.37 -1.13
C ILE A 108 -1.86 8.26 0.07
N PRO A 109 -2.07 9.34 0.84
CA PRO A 109 -3.03 9.37 1.94
C PRO A 109 -4.45 9.00 1.51
N TYR A 110 -5.17 8.30 2.38
CA TYR A 110 -6.52 7.80 2.08
C TYR A 110 -7.51 8.90 1.65
N HIS A 111 -7.40 10.11 2.20
CA HIS A 111 -8.31 11.20 1.82
C HIS A 111 -8.12 11.66 0.36
N LEU A 112 -6.94 11.43 -0.24
CA LEU A 112 -6.67 11.69 -1.67
C LEU A 112 -6.96 10.48 -2.56
N LEU A 113 -6.87 9.26 -2.01
CA LEU A 113 -7.14 8.01 -2.73
C LEU A 113 -8.02 7.07 -1.89
N PRO A 114 -9.34 7.35 -1.77
CA PRO A 114 -10.23 6.62 -0.89
C PRO A 114 -10.71 5.30 -1.51
N VAL A 115 -9.79 4.32 -1.63
CA VAL A 115 -10.06 3.00 -2.21
C VAL A 115 -10.04 1.90 -1.15
N SER A 116 -10.87 0.88 -1.33
CA SER A 116 -10.93 -0.30 -0.44
C SER A 116 -9.72 -1.24 -0.61
N SER A 117 -9.09 -1.22 -1.79
CA SER A 117 -7.85 -1.92 -2.07
C SER A 117 -7.05 -1.18 -3.13
N HIS A 118 -5.74 -1.41 -3.18
CA HIS A 118 -4.85 -0.83 -4.18
C HIS A 118 -4.60 -1.76 -5.38
N SER A 119 -5.48 -2.73 -5.63
CA SER A 119 -5.39 -3.57 -6.85
C SER A 119 -5.66 -2.74 -8.10
N LEU A 120 -5.09 -3.13 -9.26
CA LEU A 120 -5.30 -2.43 -10.53
C LEU A 120 -6.78 -2.23 -10.82
N LYS A 121 -7.59 -3.30 -10.72
CA LYS A 121 -9.06 -3.23 -10.86
C LYS A 121 -9.71 -2.20 -9.94
N SER A 122 -9.33 -2.16 -8.66
CA SER A 122 -9.91 -1.18 -7.72
C SER A 122 -9.52 0.25 -8.07
N LEU A 123 -8.28 0.46 -8.53
CA LEU A 123 -7.80 1.78 -8.98
C LEU A 123 -8.50 2.21 -10.28
N VAL A 124 -8.70 1.29 -11.22
CA VAL A 124 -9.41 1.56 -12.48
C VAL A 124 -10.87 1.90 -12.22
N LEU A 125 -11.53 1.14 -11.34
CA LEU A 125 -12.89 1.45 -10.93
C LEU A 125 -12.96 2.84 -10.28
N HIS A 126 -12.02 3.18 -9.41
CA HIS A 126 -12.00 4.47 -8.74
C HIS A 126 -11.78 5.65 -9.71
N PHE A 127 -10.77 5.56 -10.58
CA PHE A 127 -10.40 6.68 -11.46
C PHE A 127 -11.28 6.82 -12.70
N PHE A 128 -11.76 5.70 -13.24
CA PHE A 128 -12.41 5.67 -14.56
C PHE A 128 -13.84 5.15 -14.50
N GLN A 129 -14.36 4.81 -13.32
CA GLN A 129 -15.71 4.24 -13.12
C GLN A 129 -15.96 3.01 -14.00
N HIS A 130 -14.89 2.27 -14.28
CA HIS A 130 -14.91 1.09 -15.15
C HIS A 130 -14.58 -0.17 -14.35
N ASP A 131 -15.40 -1.20 -14.49
CA ASP A 131 -15.19 -2.47 -13.79
C ASP A 131 -14.45 -3.48 -14.68
N LEU A 132 -13.18 -3.73 -14.38
CA LEU A 132 -12.39 -4.73 -15.11
C LEU A 132 -12.90 -6.13 -14.85
N SER A 133 -13.07 -6.90 -15.92
CA SER A 133 -13.33 -8.33 -15.82
C SER A 133 -12.16 -9.04 -15.16
N LYS A 134 -12.47 -9.98 -14.24
CA LYS A 134 -11.46 -10.89 -13.66
C LYS A 134 -11.43 -12.25 -14.35
N ALA A 135 -12.21 -12.44 -15.42
CA ALA A 135 -12.45 -13.76 -15.99
C ALA A 135 -11.16 -14.46 -16.45
N GLU A 136 -10.25 -13.70 -17.08
CA GLU A 136 -9.03 -14.26 -17.66
C GLU A 136 -7.82 -14.25 -16.72
N GLN A 137 -7.91 -13.56 -15.58
CA GLN A 137 -6.82 -13.46 -14.59
C GLN A 137 -6.35 -14.84 -14.07
N SER A 138 -7.27 -15.81 -14.02
CA SER A 138 -6.97 -17.20 -13.63
C SER A 138 -7.12 -18.19 -14.78
N SER A 139 -7.12 -17.71 -16.03
CA SER A 139 -7.22 -18.57 -17.21
C SER A 139 -5.97 -19.44 -17.38
N ASP A 140 -6.10 -20.50 -18.21
CA ASP A 140 -4.94 -21.32 -18.57
C ASP A 140 -4.12 -20.59 -19.65
N TRP A 141 -3.16 -19.78 -19.19
CA TRP A 141 -2.21 -19.11 -20.06
C TRP A 141 -1.17 -20.06 -20.66
N GLY A 142 -1.16 -21.36 -20.34
CA GLY A 142 -0.33 -22.37 -21.00
C GLY A 142 -0.93 -22.90 -22.31
N TYR A 143 -2.22 -22.68 -22.54
CA TYR A 143 -2.91 -23.18 -23.70
C TYR A 143 -2.66 -22.32 -24.94
N ARG A 144 -2.57 -22.96 -26.12
CA ARG A 144 -2.44 -22.29 -27.42
C ARG A 144 -3.41 -22.91 -28.45
N PRO A 145 -3.96 -22.10 -29.39
CA PRO A 145 -3.81 -20.64 -29.47
C PRO A 145 -4.54 -19.93 -28.32
N LEU A 146 -4.09 -18.72 -27.97
CA LEU A 146 -4.80 -17.87 -27.00
C LEU A 146 -6.16 -17.45 -27.56
N THR A 147 -7.16 -17.33 -26.69
CA THR A 147 -8.48 -16.85 -27.08
C THR A 147 -8.45 -15.34 -27.33
N ALA A 148 -9.45 -14.82 -28.05
CA ALA A 148 -9.63 -13.38 -28.19
C ALA A 148 -9.81 -12.68 -26.84
N SER A 149 -10.54 -13.31 -25.89
CA SER A 149 -10.75 -12.75 -24.55
C SER A 149 -9.45 -12.63 -23.75
N GLN A 150 -8.56 -13.64 -23.83
CA GLN A 150 -7.23 -13.58 -23.20
C GLN A 150 -6.39 -12.45 -23.80
N LEU A 151 -6.40 -12.28 -25.11
CA LEU A 151 -5.64 -11.21 -25.78
C LEU A 151 -6.20 -9.81 -25.43
N ASP A 152 -7.52 -9.66 -25.40
CA ASP A 152 -8.17 -8.41 -24.99
C ASP A 152 -7.86 -8.08 -23.52
N TYR A 153 -7.94 -9.07 -22.62
CA TYR A 153 -7.57 -8.90 -21.22
C TYR A 153 -6.11 -8.45 -21.06
N ALA A 154 -5.17 -9.17 -21.70
CA ALA A 154 -3.74 -8.87 -21.65
C ALA A 154 -3.44 -7.46 -22.18
N ARG A 155 -4.13 -7.03 -23.25
CA ARG A 155 -4.02 -5.66 -23.76
C ARG A 155 -4.57 -4.66 -22.73
N ASP A 156 -5.75 -4.90 -22.21
CA ASP A 156 -6.43 -3.93 -21.36
C ASP A 156 -5.65 -3.66 -20.07
N ASP A 157 -5.03 -4.68 -19.46
CA ASP A 157 -4.22 -4.53 -18.25
C ASP A 157 -3.07 -3.51 -18.42
N ILE A 158 -2.30 -3.55 -19.52
CA ILE A 158 -1.23 -2.56 -19.77
C ILE A 158 -1.76 -1.16 -20.13
N HIS A 159 -2.91 -1.07 -20.81
CA HIS A 159 -3.54 0.22 -21.13
C HIS A 159 -4.08 0.91 -19.87
N TYR A 160 -4.76 0.16 -19.00
CA TYR A 160 -5.24 0.69 -17.74
C TYR A 160 -4.12 0.95 -16.75
N LEU A 161 -3.07 0.12 -16.72
CA LEU A 161 -1.85 0.38 -15.96
C LEU A 161 -1.23 1.73 -16.35
N SER A 162 -1.19 2.06 -17.64
CA SER A 162 -0.69 3.36 -18.11
C SER A 162 -1.51 4.54 -17.59
N GLN A 163 -2.84 4.45 -17.70
CA GLN A 163 -3.75 5.49 -17.22
C GLN A 163 -3.70 5.64 -15.68
N VAL A 164 -3.69 4.52 -14.95
CA VAL A 164 -3.55 4.51 -13.49
C VAL A 164 -2.22 5.10 -13.06
N HIS A 165 -1.12 4.78 -13.75
CA HIS A 165 0.19 5.37 -13.47
C HIS A 165 0.15 6.90 -13.58
N ALA A 166 -0.47 7.44 -14.63
CA ALA A 166 -0.61 8.88 -14.81
C ALA A 166 -1.43 9.53 -13.68
N ALA A 167 -2.58 8.95 -13.32
CA ALA A 167 -3.43 9.45 -12.24
C ALA A 167 -2.72 9.42 -10.87
N LEU A 168 -2.01 8.33 -10.58
CA LEU A 168 -1.25 8.19 -9.33
C LEU A 168 -0.09 9.18 -9.24
N LYS A 169 0.61 9.50 -10.34
CA LYS A 169 1.68 10.52 -10.31
C LYS A 169 1.12 11.88 -9.90
N LEU A 170 -0.05 12.27 -10.40
CA LEU A 170 -0.68 13.54 -10.05
C LEU A 170 -1.08 13.57 -8.57
N LEU A 171 -1.68 12.49 -8.06
CA LEU A 171 -2.04 12.42 -6.64
C LEU A 171 -0.82 12.36 -5.74
N TYR A 172 0.22 11.63 -6.13
CA TYR A 172 1.46 11.56 -5.37
C TYR A 172 2.15 12.93 -5.27
N GLN A 173 2.14 13.72 -6.34
CA GLN A 173 2.63 15.11 -6.31
C GLN A 173 1.82 15.98 -5.35
N LYS A 174 0.50 15.80 -5.27
CA LYS A 174 -0.36 16.52 -4.31
C LYS A 174 -0.14 16.06 -2.87
N ALA A 175 0.15 14.78 -2.67
CA ALA A 175 0.41 14.20 -1.36
C ALA A 175 1.81 14.55 -0.83
N HIS A 176 2.74 14.88 -1.72
CA HIS A 176 4.11 15.20 -1.36
C HIS A 176 4.17 16.62 -0.81
N TYR A 177 4.50 16.72 0.47
CA TYR A 177 4.73 17.98 1.17
C TYR A 177 6.23 18.25 1.23
N ASP A 178 6.63 19.51 1.29
CA ASP A 178 8.04 19.90 1.45
C ASP A 178 8.15 20.82 2.68
N PRO A 179 8.63 20.28 3.83
CA PRO A 179 8.74 21.03 5.07
C PRO A 179 9.57 22.32 4.96
N ALA A 180 10.43 22.44 3.94
CA ALA A 180 11.24 23.64 3.74
C ALA A 180 10.45 24.81 3.12
N VAL A 181 9.33 24.53 2.45
CA VAL A 181 8.52 25.55 1.76
C VAL A 181 7.06 25.58 2.23
N ASP A 182 6.57 24.54 2.90
CA ASP A 182 5.22 24.48 3.41
C ASP A 182 4.94 25.57 4.45
N SER A 183 3.80 26.24 4.33
CA SER A 183 3.37 27.30 5.25
C SER A 183 2.63 26.72 6.45
N ILE A 184 3.19 26.90 7.65
CA ILE A 184 2.53 26.46 8.89
C ILE A 184 1.14 27.11 9.06
N LEU A 185 0.97 28.36 8.63
CA LEU A 185 -0.31 29.06 8.76
C LEU A 185 -1.39 28.46 7.85
N GLU A 186 -1.02 28.01 6.65
CA GLU A 186 -1.94 27.34 5.73
C GLU A 186 -2.35 25.98 6.30
N ILE A 187 -1.39 25.22 6.82
CA ILE A 187 -1.65 23.93 7.48
C ILE A 187 -2.56 24.12 8.71
N GLU A 188 -2.29 25.10 9.57
CA GLU A 188 -3.12 25.39 10.74
C GLU A 188 -4.54 25.80 10.34
N THR A 189 -4.69 26.56 9.26
CA THR A 189 -6.00 26.96 8.72
C THR A 189 -6.79 25.73 8.26
N GLU A 190 -6.16 24.83 7.53
CA GLU A 190 -6.78 23.58 7.07
C GLU A 190 -7.14 22.66 8.25
N ILE A 191 -6.26 22.53 9.25
CA ILE A 191 -6.54 21.79 10.49
C ILE A 191 -7.76 22.35 11.20
N LEU A 192 -7.87 23.67 11.34
CA LEU A 192 -9.02 24.31 12.01
C LEU A 192 -10.33 24.07 11.26
N ALA A 193 -10.31 24.12 9.93
CA ALA A 193 -11.46 23.82 9.10
C ALA A 193 -11.94 22.37 9.30
N ILE A 194 -11.01 21.41 9.21
CA ILE A 194 -11.32 19.98 9.38
C ILE A 194 -11.74 19.67 10.83
N GLN A 195 -11.16 20.34 11.82
CA GLN A 195 -11.46 20.09 13.23
C GLN A 195 -12.94 20.35 13.55
N GLU A 196 -13.55 21.36 12.94
CA GLU A 196 -14.97 21.66 13.18
C GLU A 196 -15.89 20.62 12.52
N GLU A 197 -15.57 20.20 11.29
CA GLU A 197 -16.28 19.10 10.62
C GLU A 197 -16.15 17.79 11.41
N TRP A 198 -14.94 17.50 11.92
CA TRP A 198 -14.65 16.32 12.71
C TRP A 198 -15.48 16.26 13.99
N LYS A 199 -15.61 17.35 14.75
CA LYS A 199 -16.44 17.37 15.97
C LYS A 199 -17.89 16.97 15.69
N GLN A 200 -18.46 17.46 14.59
CA GLN A 200 -19.84 17.14 14.21
C GLN A 200 -19.97 15.66 13.82
N LEU A 201 -19.03 15.15 13.01
CA LEU A 201 -18.99 13.75 12.59
C LEU A 201 -18.78 12.80 13.78
N ASP A 202 -17.85 13.10 14.68
CA ASP A 202 -17.59 12.30 15.87
C ASP A 202 -18.80 12.29 16.79
N SER A 203 -19.39 13.44 17.11
CA SER A 203 -20.60 13.52 17.94
C SER A 203 -21.74 12.65 17.39
N ARG A 204 -21.97 12.73 16.07
CA ARG A 204 -22.98 11.90 15.40
C ARG A 204 -22.62 10.41 15.44
N TYR A 205 -21.35 10.06 15.22
CA TYR A 205 -20.88 8.68 15.27
C TYR A 205 -21.06 8.08 16.68
N GLN A 206 -20.65 8.79 17.73
CA GLN A 206 -20.83 8.34 19.12
C GLN A 206 -22.31 8.17 19.47
N TYR A 207 -23.16 9.11 19.06
CA TYR A 207 -24.61 9.00 19.25
C TYR A 207 -25.18 7.74 18.59
N LEU A 208 -24.83 7.47 17.32
CA LEU A 208 -25.30 6.30 16.59
C LEU A 208 -24.78 4.99 17.20
N LYS A 209 -23.53 4.98 17.67
CA LYS A 209 -22.91 3.84 18.34
C LYS A 209 -23.62 3.48 19.65
N GLU A 210 -23.88 4.46 20.51
CA GLU A 210 -24.63 4.23 21.76
C GLU A 210 -26.07 3.80 21.49
N ARG A 211 -26.72 4.39 20.47
CA ARG A 211 -28.04 3.96 20.04
C ARG A 211 -28.05 2.52 19.52
N ALA A 212 -27.05 2.11 18.72
CA ALA A 212 -26.91 0.74 18.24
C ALA A 212 -26.74 -0.24 19.40
N LYS A 213 -25.88 0.10 20.38
CA LYS A 213 -25.69 -0.69 21.60
C LYS A 213 -26.99 -0.85 22.39
N ALA A 214 -27.76 0.23 22.57
CA ALA A 214 -29.05 0.18 23.28
C ALA A 214 -30.06 -0.73 22.56
N VAL A 215 -30.11 -0.67 21.22
CA VAL A 215 -30.95 -1.57 20.41
C VAL A 215 -30.49 -3.02 20.53
N MET A 216 -29.19 -3.28 20.41
CA MET A 216 -28.63 -4.63 20.55
C MET A 216 -28.97 -5.25 21.91
N LEU A 217 -28.86 -4.48 23.00
CA LEU A 217 -29.25 -4.93 24.34
C LEU A 217 -30.76 -5.19 24.47
N ALA A 218 -31.59 -4.28 23.95
CA ALA A 218 -33.05 -4.41 24.04
C ALA A 218 -33.60 -5.59 23.22
N GLN A 219 -32.88 -6.01 22.18
CA GLN A 219 -33.28 -7.07 21.26
C GLN A 219 -32.46 -8.36 21.43
N ASP A 220 -31.60 -8.46 22.46
CA ASP A 220 -30.70 -9.59 22.70
C ASP A 220 -29.83 -9.98 21.48
N ILE A 221 -29.39 -8.97 20.70
CA ILE A 221 -28.49 -9.16 19.56
C ILE A 221 -27.05 -9.09 20.06
N LYS A 222 -26.31 -10.19 19.95
CA LYS A 222 -24.92 -10.28 20.43
C LYS A 222 -23.88 -9.75 19.44
N GLU A 223 -24.13 -9.87 18.15
CA GLU A 223 -23.19 -9.54 17.09
C GLU A 223 -23.90 -9.10 15.79
N THR A 224 -23.21 -8.26 15.02
CA THR A 224 -23.58 -7.77 13.68
C THR A 224 -22.31 -7.68 12.82
N ASP A 225 -22.43 -7.33 11.55
CA ASP A 225 -21.29 -7.15 10.65
C ASP A 225 -20.28 -6.07 11.12
N ILE A 226 -20.70 -5.16 12.00
CA ILE A 226 -19.89 -4.01 12.46
C ILE A 226 -19.68 -3.94 13.98
N PHE A 227 -20.51 -4.58 14.79
CA PHE A 227 -20.47 -4.49 16.26
C PHE A 227 -20.65 -5.85 16.93
N SER A 228 -19.94 -6.08 18.03
CA SER A 228 -20.15 -7.19 18.97
C SER A 228 -20.23 -6.71 20.42
N LEU A 229 -21.10 -7.33 21.23
CA LEU A 229 -21.18 -7.10 22.67
C LEU A 229 -20.32 -8.12 23.41
N LYS A 230 -19.31 -7.65 24.16
CA LYS A 230 -18.44 -8.49 24.99
C LYS A 230 -18.53 -8.07 26.45
N HIS A 231 -18.61 -9.04 27.35
CA HIS A 231 -18.41 -8.80 28.78
C HIS A 231 -16.91 -8.67 29.07
N ARG A 232 -16.52 -7.60 29.76
CA ARG A 232 -15.18 -7.43 30.31
C ARG A 232 -15.29 -7.29 31.82
N THR A 233 -14.58 -8.14 32.55
CA THR A 233 -14.36 -7.97 33.99
C THR A 233 -13.02 -7.27 34.17
N THR A 234 -13.01 -6.19 34.95
CA THR A 234 -11.78 -5.48 35.31
C THR A 234 -11.60 -5.56 36.81
N GLU A 235 -10.50 -6.17 37.25
CA GLU A 235 -10.09 -6.19 38.65
C GLU A 235 -9.02 -5.12 38.86
N LYS A 236 -9.28 -4.17 39.77
CA LYS A 236 -8.32 -3.14 40.17
C LYS A 236 -7.72 -3.53 41.51
N VAL A 237 -6.42 -3.79 41.53
CA VAL A 237 -5.65 -4.11 42.74
C VAL A 237 -4.52 -3.10 42.90
N PRO A 238 -4.26 -2.57 44.10
CA PRO A 238 -3.12 -1.70 44.35
C PRO A 238 -1.80 -2.39 43.99
N PHE A 239 -0.91 -1.66 43.32
CA PHE A 239 0.39 -2.20 42.92
C PHE A 239 1.22 -2.70 44.11
N VAL A 240 1.13 -2.02 45.26
CA VAL A 240 1.84 -2.43 46.48
C VAL A 240 1.37 -3.80 46.99
N GLU A 241 0.06 -4.07 46.95
CA GLU A 241 -0.49 -5.37 47.34
C GLU A 241 -0.03 -6.46 46.37
N LEU A 242 -0.02 -6.16 45.07
CA LEU A 242 0.45 -7.08 44.05
C LEU A 242 1.96 -7.38 44.19
N ALA A 243 2.77 -6.36 44.49
CA ALA A 243 4.21 -6.49 44.72
C ALA A 243 4.54 -7.30 45.98
N GLN A 244 3.70 -7.21 47.02
CA GLN A 244 3.84 -8.00 48.26
C GLN A 244 3.64 -9.50 48.05
N LEU A 245 2.96 -9.92 46.98
CA LEU A 245 2.79 -11.33 46.63
C LEU A 245 4.09 -11.98 46.10
N GLY A 246 5.18 -11.21 45.97
CA GLY A 246 6.48 -11.73 45.52
C GLY A 246 6.48 -12.17 44.07
N ILE A 247 5.49 -11.74 43.29
CA ILE A 247 5.43 -12.00 41.84
C ILE A 247 6.50 -11.13 41.18
N PRO A 248 7.44 -11.70 40.41
CA PRO A 248 8.47 -10.94 39.72
C PRO A 248 7.84 -10.19 38.55
N ILE A 249 7.38 -8.97 38.83
CA ILE A 249 6.81 -8.07 37.84
C ILE A 249 7.96 -7.17 37.35
N ASP A 250 8.49 -7.51 36.17
CA ASP A 250 9.61 -6.81 35.54
C ASP A 250 9.10 -6.01 34.34
N PHE A 251 8.81 -4.73 34.55
CA PHE A 251 8.53 -3.78 33.49
C PHE A 251 9.15 -2.42 33.81
N GLU A 252 9.63 -1.72 32.78
CA GLU A 252 10.20 -0.39 32.92
C GLU A 252 9.11 0.66 33.12
N ILE A 253 9.37 1.64 34.00
CA ILE A 253 8.47 2.79 34.22
C ILE A 253 9.14 4.07 33.75
N THR A 254 8.38 4.92 33.08
CA THR A 254 8.82 6.29 32.78
C THR A 254 8.66 7.16 34.02
N LEU A 255 9.76 7.74 34.50
CA LEU A 255 9.74 8.71 35.60
C LEU A 255 9.19 10.05 35.09
N ASN A 256 7.87 10.18 35.09
CA ASN A 256 7.20 11.45 34.79
C ASN A 256 7.49 12.51 35.86
N ALA A 257 7.11 13.76 35.60
CA ALA A 257 7.40 14.89 36.50
C ALA A 257 6.86 14.69 37.92
N THR A 258 5.71 14.03 38.08
CA THR A 258 5.08 13.77 39.38
C THR A 258 5.88 12.76 40.19
N ILE A 259 6.19 11.60 39.60
CA ILE A 259 6.99 10.55 40.27
C ILE A 259 8.38 11.09 40.60
N ARG A 260 8.98 11.86 39.69
CA ARG A 260 10.31 12.45 39.87
C ARG A 260 10.35 13.47 41.03
N LYS A 261 9.27 14.22 41.25
CA LYS A 261 9.14 15.16 42.39
C LYS A 261 8.97 14.44 43.73
N SER A 262 8.40 13.24 43.74
CA SER A 262 8.23 12.44 44.95
C SER A 262 9.47 11.67 45.40
N LEU A 263 10.52 11.65 44.58
CA LEU A 263 11.78 10.97 44.87
C LEU A 263 12.84 11.96 45.33
N THR A 264 13.62 11.61 46.35
CA THR A 264 14.80 12.38 46.74
C THR A 264 15.94 12.20 45.73
N PRO A 265 16.92 13.11 45.69
CA PRO A 265 18.11 12.95 44.84
C PRO A 265 18.83 11.62 45.05
N ASP A 266 18.92 11.14 46.29
CA ASP A 266 19.55 9.86 46.62
C ASP A 266 18.75 8.66 46.09
N GLN A 267 17.43 8.69 46.22
CA GLN A 267 16.56 7.64 45.66
C GLN A 267 16.67 7.59 44.13
N LEU A 268 16.72 8.76 43.48
CA LEU A 268 16.83 8.86 42.02
C LEU A 268 18.18 8.33 41.49
N ASN A 269 19.24 8.41 42.31
CA ASN A 269 20.58 7.91 41.98
C ASN A 269 20.74 6.40 42.20
N GLN A 270 19.87 5.77 43.00
CA GLN A 270 19.85 4.32 43.21
C GLN A 270 19.17 3.55 42.07
N LEU A 271 18.43 4.25 41.18
CA LEU A 271 17.75 3.63 40.05
C LEU A 271 18.73 3.34 38.90
N THR A 272 18.80 2.07 38.49
CA THR A 272 19.52 1.67 37.27
C THR A 272 18.74 2.15 36.05
N ARG A 273 19.36 2.98 35.21
CA ARG A 273 18.73 3.55 34.02
C ARG A 273 19.24 2.82 32.78
N THR A 274 18.34 2.14 32.07
CA THR A 274 18.57 1.65 30.71
C THR A 274 18.58 2.86 29.78
N LEU A 275 19.76 3.24 29.26
CA LEU A 275 20.06 4.54 28.64
C LEU A 275 19.26 4.86 27.34
N SER A 276 18.72 6.07 27.22
CA SER A 276 19.20 7.14 26.33
C SER A 276 18.22 8.31 26.40
N VAL A 277 18.64 9.45 26.96
CA VAL A 277 17.88 10.69 26.83
C VAL A 277 18.29 11.28 25.49
N SER A 278 17.66 10.84 24.41
CA SER A 278 17.68 11.62 23.18
C SER A 278 16.79 12.84 23.39
N ASP A 279 17.25 14.01 22.97
CA ASP A 279 16.46 15.25 22.94
C ASP A 279 15.31 15.10 21.94
N VAL A 280 14.22 14.44 22.37
CA VAL A 280 13.02 14.26 21.56
C VAL A 280 12.15 15.49 21.72
N LEU A 281 12.06 16.29 20.66
CA LEU A 281 11.05 17.36 20.57
C LEU A 281 9.67 16.72 20.38
N SER A 282 8.75 16.98 21.32
CA SER A 282 7.36 16.54 21.18
C SER A 282 6.52 17.61 20.51
N PHE A 283 5.75 17.25 19.48
CA PHE A 283 4.71 18.10 18.89
C PHE A 283 3.48 18.14 19.81
N ARG A 284 3.05 19.34 20.23
CA ARG A 284 1.86 19.54 21.07
C ARG A 284 1.12 20.79 20.61
N LYS A 285 -0.20 20.80 20.73
CA LYS A 285 -0.98 22.02 20.53
C LYS A 285 -0.59 23.04 21.61
N ALA A 286 -0.30 24.27 21.21
CA ALA A 286 -0.09 25.35 22.18
C ALA A 286 -1.41 25.62 22.92
N ASN A 287 -1.37 25.62 24.26
CA ASN A 287 -2.50 25.90 25.15
C ASN A 287 -3.70 24.91 25.09
N SER A 288 -3.45 23.61 25.03
CA SER A 288 -4.48 22.64 25.46
C SER A 288 -4.35 22.39 26.97
N ASP A 289 -5.18 23.07 27.76
CA ASP A 289 -5.51 22.69 29.14
C ASP A 289 -6.43 21.45 29.19
N ASP A 290 -6.33 20.55 28.20
CA ASP A 290 -7.12 19.32 28.18
C ASP A 290 -6.30 18.16 28.73
N ALA A 291 -6.79 17.74 29.89
CA ALA A 291 -6.45 16.55 30.64
C ALA A 291 -6.11 15.35 29.76
N GLU A 292 -5.04 14.67 30.17
CA GLU A 292 -4.84 13.24 29.96
C GLU A 292 -6.17 12.51 30.17
N VAL A 293 -6.80 12.06 29.07
CA VAL A 293 -7.78 10.99 29.12
C VAL A 293 -6.96 9.70 29.05
N ASP A 294 -6.66 9.17 30.23
CA ASP A 294 -6.28 7.77 30.46
C ASP A 294 -7.38 6.79 30.00
#